data_AF-A0A4Q3SYW9-F1
#
_entry.id   AF-A0A4Q3SYW9-F1
#
_cell.length_a   1.000
_cell.length_b   1.000
_cell.length_c   1.000
_cell.angle_alpha   90.00
_cell.angle_beta   90.00
_cell.angle_gamma   90.00
#
_symmetry.space_group_name_H-M   'P 1'
#
loop_
_entity.id
_entity.type
_entity.pdbx_description
1 polymer ?
#
loop_
_entity_poly.entity_id
_entity_poly.type
_entity_poly.pdbx_seq_one_letter_code
_entity_poly.pdbx_strand_id
1 'polypeptide(L)'
;MAITRSALTDDDRARAQDILRVMVRDAADLVRRALAVTLKSSPLVPHDVAMRLAQDIDSIAMPMLEASPAFTDADLAEIVRIGGPVQQAAIAKRPRVSQTLTRAFADHGGEHAVEVVCANDNADFAEQTLQAIVQKFEQS
;
A
#
# COMPACT_ATOMS: atom_id res chain seq x y z
N MET A 1 33.11 -0.06 40.53
CA MET A 1 31.87 -0.74 40.14
C MET A 1 32.17 -1.66 38.97
N ALA A 2 32.36 -2.95 39.22
CA ALA A 2 32.44 -3.94 38.14
C ALA A 2 31.00 -4.22 37.69
N ILE A 3 30.70 -4.00 36.42
CA ILE A 3 29.45 -4.49 35.83
C ILE A 3 29.56 -6.01 35.84
N THR A 4 28.88 -6.66 36.78
CA THR A 4 28.86 -8.11 36.91
C THR A 4 28.37 -8.70 35.59
N ARG A 5 29.25 -9.46 34.92
CA ARG A 5 28.92 -10.26 33.76
C ARG A 5 28.10 -11.46 34.24
N SER A 6 26.86 -11.22 34.64
CA SER A 6 25.90 -12.28 34.97
C SER A 6 25.75 -13.17 33.74
N ALA A 7 26.08 -14.45 33.88
CA ALA A 7 25.81 -15.42 32.82
C ALA A 7 24.29 -15.52 32.68
N LEU A 8 23.75 -15.08 31.54
CA LEU A 8 22.33 -15.22 31.23
C LEU A 8 21.94 -16.68 31.45
N THR A 9 20.88 -16.89 32.22
CA THR A 9 20.19 -18.19 32.26
C THR A 9 19.69 -18.53 30.85
N ASP A 10 19.43 -19.80 30.56
CA ASP A 10 18.95 -20.18 29.23
C ASP A 10 17.61 -19.50 28.89
N ASP A 11 16.76 -19.27 29.90
CA ASP A 11 15.52 -18.51 29.77
C ASP A 11 15.78 -17.02 29.44
N ASP A 12 16.71 -16.37 30.14
CA ASP A 12 17.07 -14.97 29.87
C ASP A 12 17.72 -14.82 28.49
N ARG A 13 18.52 -15.81 28.06
CA ARG A 13 19.13 -15.86 26.74
C ARG A 13 18.07 -16.00 25.65
N ALA A 14 17.08 -16.88 25.83
CA ALA A 14 15.98 -17.05 24.88
C ALA A 14 15.17 -15.75 24.72
N ARG A 15 14.82 -15.09 25.84
CA ARG A 15 14.11 -13.79 25.82
C ARG A 15 14.92 -12.70 25.13
N ALA A 16 16.22 -12.61 25.41
CA ALA A 16 17.10 -11.63 24.77
C ALA A 16 17.18 -11.86 23.25
N GLN A 17 17.22 -13.12 22.80
CA GLN A 17 17.19 -13.46 21.37
C GLN A 17 15.86 -13.08 20.70
N ASP A 18 14.73 -13.26 21.39
CA ASP A 18 13.42 -12.82 20.87
C ASP A 18 13.33 -11.30 20.75
N ILE A 19 13.80 -10.56 21.76
CA ILE A 19 13.90 -9.10 21.70
C ILE A 19 14.77 -8.67 20.51
N LEU A 20 15.94 -9.28 20.33
CA LEU A 20 16.82 -8.99 19.19
C LEU A 20 16.13 -9.27 17.84
N ARG A 21 15.35 -10.36 17.72
CA ARG A 21 14.59 -10.65 16.50
C ARG A 21 13.53 -9.59 16.22
N VAL A 22 12.84 -9.09 17.24
CA VAL A 22 11.87 -7.98 17.11
C VAL A 22 12.59 -6.70 16.67
N MET A 23 13.68 -6.32 17.35
CA MET A 23 14.46 -5.12 17.01
C MET A 23 15.00 -5.13 15.57
N VAL A 24 15.46 -6.29 15.09
CA VAL A 24 15.95 -6.43 13.70
C VAL A 24 14.82 -6.28 12.69
N ARG A 25 13.61 -6.80 12.97
CA ARG A 25 12.44 -6.61 12.12
C ARG A 25 12.05 -5.12 12.05
N ASP A 26 12.00 -4.45 13.20
CA ASP A 26 11.66 -3.03 13.27
C ASP A 26 12.66 -2.15 12.51
N ALA A 27 13.96 -2.43 12.65
CA ALA A 27 15.01 -1.74 11.90
C ALA A 27 14.86 -1.94 10.39
N ALA A 28 14.53 -3.16 9.95
CA ALA A 28 14.28 -3.45 8.55
C ALA A 28 13.04 -2.70 8.02
N ASP A 29 11.98 -2.60 8.82
CA ASP A 29 10.75 -1.88 8.45
C ASP A 29 10.97 -0.37 8.34
N LEU A 30 11.76 0.21 9.25
CA LEU A 30 12.17 1.62 9.18
C LEU A 30 12.93 1.93 7.89
N VAL A 31 13.85 1.05 7.48
CA VAL A 31 14.61 1.22 6.23
C VAL A 31 13.68 1.14 5.01
N ARG A 32 12.82 0.12 4.94
CA ARG A 32 11.89 -0.05 3.80
C ARG A 32 10.88 1.10 3.71
N ARG A 33 10.39 1.59 4.85
CA ARG A 33 9.55 2.79 4.91
C ARG A 33 10.29 4.02 4.40
N ALA A 34 11.52 4.24 4.85
CA ALA A 34 12.32 5.38 4.41
C ALA A 34 12.56 5.33 2.89
N LEU A 35 12.85 4.13 2.35
CA LEU A 35 12.94 3.92 0.90
C LEU A 35 11.63 4.24 0.19
N ALA A 36 10.51 3.69 0.65
CA ALA A 36 9.20 3.94 0.03
C ALA A 36 8.85 5.45 0.00
N VAL A 37 9.01 6.15 1.13
CA VAL A 37 8.73 7.60 1.21
C VAL A 37 9.66 8.41 0.32
N THR A 38 10.94 8.05 0.25
CA THR A 38 11.94 8.78 -0.56
C THR A 38 11.77 8.53 -2.05
N LEU A 39 11.40 7.30 -2.42
CA LEU A 39 11.39 6.83 -3.80
C LEU A 39 10.00 6.87 -4.46
N LYS A 40 8.92 7.15 -3.72
CA LYS A 40 7.54 7.12 -4.22
C LYS A 40 7.23 8.00 -5.43
N SER A 41 8.10 8.95 -5.80
CA SER A 41 7.91 9.78 -6.99
C SER A 41 9.05 9.65 -8.00
N SER A 42 9.99 8.74 -7.75
CA SER A 42 11.13 8.53 -8.63
C SER A 42 10.73 7.64 -9.81
N PRO A 43 11.00 8.06 -11.07
CA PRO A 43 10.80 7.23 -12.25
C PRO A 43 11.88 6.15 -12.41
N LEU A 44 12.91 6.16 -11.54
CA LEU A 44 14.05 5.23 -11.61
C LEU A 44 13.88 4.00 -10.72
N VAL A 45 12.76 3.89 -9.99
CA VAL A 45 12.50 2.71 -9.16
C VAL A 45 12.23 1.51 -10.07
N PRO A 46 12.98 0.40 -9.93
CA PRO A 46 12.68 -0.81 -10.66
C PRO A 46 11.27 -1.32 -10.32
N HIS A 47 10.53 -1.77 -11.35
CA HIS A 47 9.15 -2.24 -11.21
C HIS A 47 9.01 -3.35 -10.14
N ASP A 48 9.92 -4.32 -10.13
CA ASP A 48 9.92 -5.43 -9.16
C ASP A 48 10.12 -4.96 -7.72
N VAL A 49 10.96 -3.94 -7.51
CA VAL A 49 11.16 -3.32 -6.19
C VAL A 49 9.90 -2.56 -5.77
N ALA A 50 9.27 -1.82 -6.68
CA ALA A 50 8.03 -1.11 -6.38
C ALA A 50 6.90 -2.08 -6.00
N MET A 51 6.75 -3.19 -6.73
CA MET A 51 5.76 -4.24 -6.43
C MET A 51 6.00 -4.87 -5.05
N ARG A 52 7.27 -5.15 -4.70
CA ARG A 52 7.62 -5.69 -3.38
C ARG A 52 7.27 -4.72 -2.25
N LEU A 53 7.51 -3.42 -2.43
CA LEU A 53 7.15 -2.41 -1.42
C LEU A 53 5.62 -2.21 -1.32
N ALA A 54 4.89 -2.33 -2.43
CA ALA A 54 3.43 -2.24 -2.44
C ALA A 54 2.72 -3.43 -1.77
N GLN A 55 3.39 -4.58 -1.67
CA GLN A 55 2.88 -5.78 -1.01
C GLN A 55 3.29 -5.89 0.47
N ASP A 56 4.04 -4.91 0.97
CA ASP A 56 4.47 -4.85 2.35
C ASP A 56 3.34 -4.37 3.28
N ILE A 57 3.63 -4.20 4.56
CA ILE A 57 2.67 -3.59 5.51
C ILE A 57 2.23 -2.20 5.02
N ASP A 58 0.99 -1.80 5.32
CA ASP A 58 0.34 -0.56 4.82
C ASP A 58 1.26 0.65 4.89
N SER A 59 1.95 0.76 6.01
CA SER A 59 2.80 1.88 6.35
C SER A 59 4.02 2.07 5.42
N ILE A 60 4.37 1.05 4.62
CA ILE A 60 5.38 1.03 3.55
C ILE A 60 4.69 1.06 2.17
N ALA A 61 3.59 0.33 2.01
CA ALA A 61 2.86 0.21 0.74
C ALA A 61 2.18 1.52 0.32
N MET A 62 1.57 2.24 1.25
CA MET A 62 0.75 3.42 0.98
C MET A 62 1.49 4.51 0.19
N PRO A 63 2.70 4.96 0.59
CA PRO A 63 3.48 5.92 -0.20
C PRO A 63 3.65 5.50 -1.66
N MET A 64 3.88 4.21 -1.90
CA MET A 64 4.10 3.68 -3.25
C MET A 64 2.78 3.71 -4.04
N LEU A 65 1.71 3.14 -3.49
CA LEU A 65 0.41 3.04 -4.17
C LEU A 65 -0.19 4.41 -4.52
N GLU A 66 0.00 5.41 -3.65
CA GLU A 66 -0.53 6.76 -3.83
C GLU A 66 0.17 7.57 -4.94
N ALA A 67 1.44 7.30 -5.24
CA ALA A 67 2.25 8.24 -6.03
C ALA A 67 3.24 7.63 -7.02
N SER A 68 3.62 6.36 -6.87
CA SER A 68 4.70 5.78 -7.67
C SER A 68 4.34 5.72 -9.14
N PRO A 69 5.19 6.25 -10.04
CA PRO A 69 5.04 6.10 -11.48
C PRO A 69 5.53 4.72 -11.97
N ALA A 70 6.11 3.90 -11.09
CA ALA A 70 6.66 2.59 -11.46
C ALA A 70 5.59 1.53 -11.73
N PHE A 71 4.31 1.78 -11.40
CA PHE A 71 3.22 0.85 -11.63
C PHE A 71 2.53 1.10 -12.96
N THR A 72 2.15 0.03 -13.64
CA THR A 72 1.19 0.09 -14.75
C THR A 72 -0.24 0.11 -14.23
N ASP A 73 -1.18 0.54 -15.06
CA ASP A 73 -2.60 0.45 -14.72
C ASP A 73 -3.06 -0.98 -14.48
N ALA A 74 -2.46 -1.97 -15.15
CA ALA A 74 -2.76 -3.38 -14.92
C ALA A 74 -2.34 -3.84 -13.52
N ASP A 75 -1.16 -3.39 -13.05
CA ASP A 75 -0.68 -3.69 -11.69
C ASP A 75 -1.63 -3.09 -10.65
N LEU A 76 -1.97 -1.81 -10.80
CA LEU A 76 -2.84 -1.10 -9.87
C LEU A 76 -4.27 -1.67 -9.89
N ALA A 77 -4.81 -2.04 -11.05
CA ALA A 77 -6.12 -2.68 -11.17
C ALA A 77 -6.15 -4.04 -10.46
N GLU A 78 -5.09 -4.83 -10.58
CA GLU A 78 -4.95 -6.09 -9.87
C GLU A 78 -4.89 -5.89 -8.35
N ILE A 79 -4.15 -4.86 -7.89
CA ILE A 79 -4.10 -4.50 -6.46
C ILE A 79 -5.46 -4.00 -5.97
N VAL A 80 -6.23 -3.26 -6.77
CA VAL A 80 -7.62 -2.91 -6.42
C VAL A 80 -8.49 -4.16 -6.29
N ARG A 81 -8.32 -5.14 -7.17
CA ARG A 81 -9.10 -6.38 -7.18
C ARG A 81 -8.84 -7.28 -5.97
N ILE A 82 -7.58 -7.43 -5.57
CA ILE A 82 -7.18 -8.36 -4.49
C ILE A 82 -6.92 -7.68 -3.14
N GLY A 83 -6.68 -6.37 -3.16
CA GLY A 83 -6.33 -5.57 -1.99
C GLY A 83 -7.52 -5.21 -1.12
N GLY A 84 -7.23 -4.79 0.11
CA GLY A 84 -8.23 -4.33 1.06
C GLY A 84 -8.58 -2.85 0.91
N PRO A 85 -9.49 -2.35 1.78
CA PRO A 85 -9.96 -0.97 1.75
C PRO A 85 -8.82 0.07 1.84
N VAL A 86 -7.75 -0.24 2.58
CA VAL A 86 -6.60 0.65 2.75
C VAL A 86 -5.85 0.84 1.44
N GLN A 87 -5.49 -0.26 0.75
CA GLN A 87 -4.82 -0.19 -0.55
C GLN A 87 -5.69 0.47 -1.62
N GLN A 88 -6.99 0.12 -1.66
CA GLN A 88 -7.93 0.73 -2.60
C GLN A 88 -8.03 2.25 -2.42
N ALA A 89 -8.16 2.72 -1.17
CA ALA A 89 -8.20 4.16 -0.87
C ALA A 89 -6.88 4.87 -1.25
N ALA A 90 -5.73 4.19 -1.12
CA ALA A 90 -4.43 4.72 -1.55
C ALA A 90 -4.40 4.98 -3.07
N ILE A 91 -4.84 3.99 -3.85
CA ILE A 91 -4.86 4.06 -5.31
C ILE A 91 -5.90 5.10 -5.77
N ALA A 92 -7.03 5.20 -5.08
CA ALA A 92 -8.07 6.18 -5.38
C ALA A 92 -7.60 7.64 -5.24
N LYS A 93 -6.67 7.90 -4.30
CA LYS A 93 -6.08 9.21 -4.04
C LYS A 93 -5.00 9.62 -5.04
N ARG A 94 -4.65 8.78 -6.01
CA ARG A 94 -3.66 9.13 -7.03
C ARG A 94 -4.09 10.39 -7.78
N PRO A 95 -3.17 11.30 -8.16
CA PRO A 95 -3.53 12.56 -8.82
C PRO A 95 -4.29 12.40 -10.14
N ARG A 96 -4.17 11.24 -10.79
CA ARG A 96 -4.94 10.83 -11.97
C ARG A 96 -5.32 9.37 -11.83
N VAL A 97 -6.54 9.03 -12.20
CA VAL A 97 -7.05 7.66 -12.21
C VAL A 97 -7.58 7.37 -13.61
N SER A 98 -6.97 6.41 -14.30
CA SER A 98 -7.34 6.10 -15.68
C SER A 98 -8.67 5.35 -15.78
N GLN A 99 -9.21 5.26 -16.99
CA GLN A 99 -10.43 4.51 -17.27
C GLN A 99 -10.32 3.01 -16.89
N THR A 100 -9.13 2.43 -17.01
CA THR A 100 -8.87 1.05 -16.56
C THR A 100 -9.02 0.92 -15.05
N LEU A 101 -8.52 1.90 -14.29
CA LEU A 101 -8.63 1.90 -12.84
C LEU A 101 -10.03 2.24 -12.35
N THR A 102 -10.69 3.24 -12.93
CA THR A 102 -12.08 3.56 -12.56
C THR A 102 -13.00 2.38 -12.81
N ARG A 103 -12.76 1.60 -13.89
CA ARG A 103 -13.46 0.34 -14.12
C ARG A 103 -13.16 -0.70 -13.03
N ALA A 104 -11.89 -0.89 -12.67
CA ALA A 104 -11.52 -1.82 -11.60
C ALA A 104 -12.16 -1.45 -10.24
N PHE A 105 -12.29 -0.14 -9.94
CA PHE A 105 -13.00 0.34 -8.76
C PHE A 105 -14.51 0.09 -8.84
N ALA A 106 -15.14 0.29 -10.00
CA ALA A 106 -16.56 -0.05 -10.16
C ALA A 106 -16.81 -1.55 -9.90
N ASP A 107 -15.95 -2.42 -10.43
CA ASP A 107 -16.11 -3.87 -10.32
C ASP A 107 -15.77 -4.38 -8.90
N HIS A 108 -14.66 -3.92 -8.30
CA HIS A 108 -14.07 -4.51 -7.09
C HIS A 108 -13.90 -3.55 -5.90
N GLY A 109 -14.04 -2.25 -6.13
CA GLY A 109 -13.89 -1.24 -5.09
C GLY A 109 -14.98 -1.31 -4.02
N GLY A 110 -14.56 -1.14 -2.77
CA GLY A 110 -15.46 -0.84 -1.66
C GLY A 110 -15.98 0.60 -1.76
N GLU A 111 -17.11 0.85 -1.09
CA GLU A 111 -17.86 2.11 -1.14
C GLU A 111 -16.98 3.35 -0.94
N HIS A 112 -16.22 3.40 0.15
CA HIS A 112 -15.34 4.53 0.44
C HIS A 112 -14.27 4.77 -0.64
N ALA A 113 -13.70 3.71 -1.21
CA ALA A 113 -12.71 3.86 -2.27
C ALA A 113 -13.36 4.41 -3.55
N VAL A 114 -14.56 3.93 -3.90
CA VAL A 114 -15.31 4.41 -5.05
C VAL A 114 -15.72 5.88 -4.86
N GLU A 115 -16.18 6.26 -3.67
CA GLU A 115 -16.45 7.66 -3.31
C GLU A 115 -15.23 8.55 -3.57
N VAL A 116 -14.04 8.13 -3.09
CA VAL A 116 -12.79 8.88 -3.28
C VAL A 116 -12.42 9.00 -4.76
N VAL A 117 -12.60 7.95 -5.58
CA VAL A 117 -12.33 8.02 -7.03
C VAL A 117 -13.33 8.93 -7.73
N CYS A 118 -14.61 8.89 -7.36
CA CYS A 118 -15.64 9.77 -7.92
C CYS A 118 -15.41 11.24 -7.57
N ALA A 119 -14.82 11.53 -6.40
CA ALA A 119 -14.44 12.87 -5.97
C ALA A 119 -13.11 13.36 -6.60
N ASN A 120 -12.44 12.54 -7.40
CA ASN A 120 -11.18 12.90 -8.04
C ASN A 120 -11.45 13.58 -9.39
N ASP A 121 -11.26 14.90 -9.46
CA ASP A 121 -11.49 15.70 -10.67
C ASP A 121 -10.69 15.25 -11.91
N ASN A 122 -9.63 14.45 -11.72
CA ASN A 122 -8.81 13.92 -12.80
C ASN A 122 -9.02 12.41 -13.03
N ALA A 123 -10.07 11.82 -12.47
CA ALA A 123 -10.46 10.45 -12.78
C ALA A 123 -11.18 10.40 -14.13
N ASP A 124 -10.73 9.51 -15.00
CA ASP A 124 -11.32 9.27 -16.32
C ASP A 124 -12.35 8.15 -16.22
N PHE A 125 -13.60 8.47 -16.52
CA PHE A 125 -14.72 7.54 -16.44
C PHE A 125 -15.36 7.31 -17.80
N ALA A 126 -15.54 6.03 -18.15
CA ALA A 126 -16.49 5.66 -19.19
C ALA A 126 -17.92 5.89 -18.69
N GLU A 127 -18.84 6.27 -19.59
CA GLU A 127 -20.27 6.39 -19.25
C GLU A 127 -20.83 5.09 -18.64
N GLN A 128 -20.48 3.94 -19.21
CA GLN A 128 -20.91 2.63 -18.69
C GLN A 128 -20.37 2.34 -17.29
N THR A 129 -19.16 2.84 -16.96
CA THR A 129 -18.57 2.70 -15.63
C THR A 129 -19.34 3.52 -14.60
N LEU A 130 -19.73 4.76 -14.93
CA LEU A 130 -20.57 5.58 -14.05
C LEU A 130 -21.93 4.93 -13.82
N GLN A 131 -22.56 4.41 -14.87
CA GLN A 131 -23.83 3.68 -14.76
C GLN A 131 -23.70 2.47 -13.84
N ALA A 132 -22.62 1.69 -13.97
CA ALA A 132 -22.36 0.54 -13.11
C ALA A 132 -22.15 0.94 -11.65
N ILE A 133 -21.45 2.04 -11.39
CA ILE A 133 -21.26 2.58 -10.03
C ILE A 133 -22.59 3.00 -9.42
N VAL A 134 -23.40 3.79 -10.15
CA VAL A 134 -24.73 4.21 -9.68
C VAL A 134 -25.55 2.98 -9.32
N GLN A 135 -25.67 2.03 -10.24
CA GLN A 135 -26.44 0.79 -10.02
C GLN A 135 -25.94 -0.01 -8.81
N LYS A 136 -24.62 -0.09 -8.60
CA LYS A 136 -24.02 -0.84 -7.50
C LYS A 136 -24.30 -0.20 -6.13
N PHE A 137 -24.40 1.13 -6.07
CA PHE A 137 -24.54 1.90 -4.82
C PHE A 137 -25.87 2.67 -4.75
N GLU A 138 -26.92 2.22 -5.46
CA GLU A 138 -28.25 2.85 -5.49
C GLU A 138 -28.89 3.04 -4.09
N GLN A 139 -28.49 2.23 -3.11
CA GLN A 139 -29.10 2.17 -1.77
C GLN A 139 -28.14 2.55 -0.63
N SER A 140 -26.96 3.05 -0.98
CA SER A 140 -25.94 3.53 -0.02
C SER A 140 -26.31 4.87 0.58
#